data_AF-A0A521LSC7-F1
#
_entry.id   AF-A0A521LSC7-F1
#
_cell.length_a   1.000
_cell.length_b   1.000
_cell.length_c   1.000
_cell.angle_alpha   90.00
_cell.angle_beta   90.00
_cell.angle_gamma   90.00
#
_symmetry.space_group_name_H-M   'P 1'
#
loop_
_entity.id
_entity.type
_entity.pdbx_description
1 polymer ?
#
loop_
_entity_poly.entity_id
_entity_poly.type
_entity_poly.pdbx_seq_one_letter_code
_entity_poly.pdbx_strand_id
1 'polypeptide(L)' 'PGYDMGSWGGFVAPMATPKDVIDKLNAGFARALAEPDVVAKLDTAGIQVAAGTPQQFDAFIRQEMARWAKVAQDAGIKPE' A
#
# COMPACT_ATOMS: atom_id res chain seq x y z
N PRO A 1 15.27 17.85 0.92
CA PRO A 1 14.60 17.05 1.97
C PRO A 1 13.09 16.98 1.70
N GLY A 2 12.53 15.78 1.53
CA GLY A 2 11.07 15.60 1.60
C GLY A 2 10.31 15.39 0.27
N TYR A 3 10.93 14.78 -0.74
CA TYR A 3 10.17 14.23 -1.87
C TYR A 3 10.38 12.72 -1.89
N ASP A 4 9.51 11.99 -1.19
CA ASP A 4 9.46 10.54 -1.28
C ASP A 4 8.72 10.17 -2.57
N MET A 5 9.51 9.83 -3.59
CA MET A 5 9.06 9.29 -4.88
C MET A 5 9.11 7.76 -4.89
N GLY A 6 9.13 7.12 -3.71
CA GLY A 6 8.97 5.68 -3.61
C GLY A 6 7.63 5.27 -4.22
N SER A 7 7.68 4.33 -5.17
CA SER A 7 6.48 3.61 -5.59
C SER A 7 6.07 2.68 -4.45
N TRP A 8 4.77 2.62 -4.17
CA TRP A 8 4.21 1.69 -3.20
C TRP A 8 3.26 0.72 -3.87
N GLY A 9 3.03 -0.40 -3.21
CA GLY A 9 2.07 -1.42 -3.64
C GLY A 9 1.41 -2.07 -2.43
N GLY A 10 0.26 -2.69 -2.66
CA GLY A 10 -0.44 -3.44 -1.63
C GLY A 10 -1.66 -4.14 -2.19
N PHE A 11 -2.43 -4.76 -1.29
CA PHE A 11 -3.59 -5.57 -1.64
C PHE A 11 -4.89 -4.83 -1.32
N VAL A 12 -5.83 -4.89 -2.25
CA VAL A 12 -7.18 -4.35 -2.10
C VAL A 12 -8.21 -5.44 -2.39
N ALA A 13 -9.39 -5.32 -1.80
CA ALA A 13 -10.49 -6.26 -1.97
C ALA A 13 -11.77 -5.50 -2.39
N PRO A 14 -12.76 -6.16 -3.00
CA PRO A 14 -14.04 -5.54 -3.34
C PRO A 14 -14.71 -4.88 -2.13
N MET A 15 -15.42 -3.77 -2.36
CA MET A 15 -16.06 -2.98 -1.29
C MET A 15 -16.98 -3.81 -0.39
N ALA A 16 -17.67 -4.81 -0.94
CA ALA A 16 -18.61 -5.66 -0.20
C ALA A 16 -17.94 -6.82 0.57
N THR A 17 -16.60 -6.88 0.61
CA THR A 17 -15.88 -7.96 1.31
C THR A 17 -16.14 -7.85 2.82
N PRO A 18 -16.65 -8.92 3.47
CA PRO A 18 -16.90 -8.91 4.91
C PRO A 18 -15.65 -8.61 5.73
N LYS A 19 -15.84 -7.91 6.85
CA LYS A 19 -14.73 -7.51 7.73
C LYS A 19 -13.92 -8.72 8.25
N ASP A 20 -14.56 -9.82 8.59
CA ASP A 20 -13.86 -11.01 9.10
C ASP A 20 -12.94 -11.64 8.04
N VAL A 21 -13.33 -11.56 6.76
CA VAL A 21 -12.50 -12.00 5.64
C VAL A 21 -11.28 -11.07 5.48
N ILE A 22 -11.49 -9.75 5.55
CA ILE A 22 -10.40 -8.77 5.52
C ILE A 22 -9.42 -9.02 6.67
N ASP A 23 -9.92 -9.23 7.88
CA ASP A 23 -9.09 -9.45 9.07
C ASP A 23 -8.27 -10.75 8.93
N LYS A 24 -8.87 -11.83 8.39
CA LYS A 24 -8.17 -13.09 8.09
C LYS A 24 -7.08 -12.91 7.04
N LEU A 25 -7.36 -12.21 5.94
CA LEU A 25 -6.39 -11.93 4.89
C LEU A 25 -5.22 -11.11 5.43
N ASN A 26 -5.51 -10.04 6.18
CA ASN A 26 -4.48 -9.20 6.78
C ASN A 26 -3.58 -10.00 7.74
N ALA A 27 -4.16 -10.87 8.57
CA ALA A 27 -3.39 -11.75 9.44
C ALA A 27 -2.51 -12.72 8.64
N GLY A 28 -3.00 -13.25 7.52
CA GLY A 28 -2.22 -14.08 6.60
C GLY A 28 -1.04 -13.34 5.98
N PHE A 29 -1.27 -12.13 5.48
CA PHE A 29 -0.22 -11.28 4.91
C PHE A 29 0.82 -10.91 5.96
N ALA A 30 0.41 -10.51 7.17
CA ALA A 30 1.32 -10.17 8.25
C ALA A 30 2.24 -11.34 8.63
N ARG A 31 1.72 -12.58 8.64
CA ARG A 31 2.53 -13.78 8.86
C ARG A 31 3.53 -14.01 7.73
N ALA A 32 3.07 -13.97 6.48
CA ALA A 32 3.94 -14.18 5.33
C ALA A 32 5.06 -13.13 5.25
N LEU A 33 4.75 -11.88 5.56
CA LEU A 33 5.71 -10.77 5.59
C LEU A 33 6.64 -10.78 6.81
N ALA A 34 6.41 -11.68 7.78
CA ALA A 34 7.33 -11.94 8.89
C ALA A 34 8.29 -13.10 8.62
N GLU A 35 8.07 -13.89 7.54
CA GLU A 35 8.95 -14.99 7.18
C GLU A 35 10.28 -14.44 6.59
N PRO A 36 11.44 -14.80 7.16
CA PRO A 36 12.73 -14.27 6.74
C PRO A 36 13.02 -14.44 5.25
N ASP A 37 12.65 -15.60 4.69
CA ASP A 37 12.84 -15.88 3.26
C ASP A 37 11.99 -14.99 2.35
N VAL A 38 10.82 -14.55 2.82
CA VAL A 38 9.95 -13.63 2.09
C VAL A 38 10.55 -12.22 2.14
N VAL A 39 10.93 -11.76 3.33
CA VAL A 39 11.56 -10.45 3.53
C VAL A 39 12.83 -10.34 2.71
N ALA A 40 13.71 -11.33 2.75
CA ALA A 40 14.97 -11.32 2.00
C ALA A 40 14.75 -11.23 0.48
N LYS A 41 13.71 -11.89 -0.05
CA LYS A 41 13.36 -11.81 -1.48
C LYS A 41 12.83 -10.44 -1.87
N LEU A 42 11.98 -9.84 -1.02
CA LEU A 42 11.44 -8.50 -1.24
C LEU A 42 12.54 -7.45 -1.15
N ASP A 43 13.42 -7.54 -0.16
CA ASP A 43 14.57 -6.65 -0.01
C ASP A 43 15.52 -6.74 -1.22
N THR A 44 15.78 -7.95 -1.72
CA THR A 44 16.58 -8.16 -2.95
C THR A 44 15.94 -7.50 -4.17
N ALA A 45 14.61 -7.43 -4.20
CA ALA A 45 13.84 -6.73 -5.24
C ALA A 45 13.73 -5.21 -4.99
N GLY A 46 14.34 -4.68 -3.92
CA GLY A 46 14.26 -3.27 -3.53
C GLY A 46 12.91 -2.86 -2.91
N ILE A 47 12.11 -3.84 -2.47
CA ILE A 47 10.79 -3.63 -1.88
C ILE A 47 10.92 -3.66 -0.37
N GLN A 48 10.68 -2.52 0.28
CA GLN A 48 10.60 -2.47 1.74
C GLN A 48 9.22 -2.94 2.21
N VAL A 49 9.22 -3.87 3.16
CA VAL A 49 7.99 -4.38 3.76
C VAL A 49 7.39 -3.33 4.69
N ALA A 50 6.17 -2.90 4.39
CA ALA A 50 5.35 -2.07 5.27
C ALA A 50 4.14 -2.88 5.76
N ALA A 51 4.23 -3.43 6.97
CA ALA A 51 3.12 -4.10 7.62
C ALA A 51 2.27 -3.10 8.43
N GLY A 52 0.96 -3.31 8.45
CA GLY A 52 0.03 -2.44 9.18
C GLY A 52 -1.38 -3.04 9.26
N THR A 53 -2.32 -2.24 9.73
CA THR A 53 -3.74 -2.60 9.74
C THR A 53 -4.41 -2.21 8.42
N PRO A 54 -5.54 -2.86 8.05
CA PRO A 54 -6.32 -2.45 6.88
C PRO A 54 -6.76 -0.98 6.94
N GLN A 55 -7.05 -0.46 8.14
CA GLN A 55 -7.46 0.94 8.35
C GLN A 55 -6.29 1.91 8.12
N GLN A 56 -5.08 1.54 8.55
CA GLN A 56 -3.88 2.33 8.26
C GLN A 56 -3.60 2.39 6.76
N PHE A 57 -3.78 1.27 6.05
CA PHE A 57 -3.58 1.24 4.61
C PHE A 57 -4.66 2.01 3.84
N ASP A 58 -5.94 1.95 4.25
CA ASP A 58 -7.01 2.80 3.67
C ASP A 58 -6.69 4.30 3.85
N ALA A 59 -6.24 4.70 5.04
CA ALA A 59 -5.84 6.09 5.29
C ALA A 59 -4.66 6.52 4.40
N PHE A 60 -3.66 5.66 4.23
CA PHE A 60 -2.51 5.91 3.37
C PHE A 60 -2.93 6.08 1.90
N ILE A 61 -3.77 5.19 1.37
CA ILE A 61 -4.29 5.29 -0.01
C ILE A 61 -5.01 6.63 -0.21
N ARG A 62 -5.86 7.05 0.74
CA ARG A 62 -6.56 8.35 0.66
C ARG A 62 -5.59 9.53 0.64
N GLN A 63 -4.55 9.48 1.47
CA GLN A 63 -3.53 10.52 1.50
C GLN A 63 -2.76 10.59 0.18
N GLU A 64 -2.36 9.44 -0.37
CA GLU A 64 -1.64 9.36 -1.63
C GLU A 64 -2.49 9.83 -2.81
N MET A 65 -3.76 9.42 -2.89
CA MET A 65 -4.68 9.91 -3.90
C MET A 65 -4.82 11.44 -3.84
N ALA A 66 -4.95 12.02 -2.65
CA ALA A 66 -5.05 13.47 -2.49
C ALA A 66 -3.75 14.18 -2.90
N ARG A 67 -2.58 13.64 -2.50
CA ARG A 67 -1.26 14.16 -2.89
C ARG A 67 -1.09 14.17 -4.39
N TRP A 68 -1.33 13.04 -5.05
CA TRP A 68 -1.10 12.89 -6.49
C TRP A 68 -2.14 13.63 -7.34
N ALA A 69 -3.39 13.72 -6.88
CA ALA A 69 -4.38 14.58 -7.53
C ALA A 69 -3.94 16.05 -7.55
N LYS A 70 -3.38 16.56 -6.45
CA LYS A 70 -2.83 17.91 -6.40
C LYS A 70 -1.65 18.09 -7.35
N VAL A 71 -0.71 17.14 -7.35
CA VAL A 71 0.45 17.18 -8.27
C VAL A 71 0.01 17.20 -9.73
N ALA A 72 -0.94 16.35 -10.11
CA ALA A 72 -1.48 16.29 -11.47
C ALA A 72 -2.15 17.61 -11.88
N GLN A 73 -2.94 18.21 -10.98
CA GLN A 73 -3.57 19.51 -11.21
C GLN A 73 -2.53 20.63 -11.38
N ASP A 74 -1.58 20.73 -10.47
CA ASP A 74 -0.52 21.76 -10.50
C ASP A 74 0.36 21.62 -11.76
N ALA A 75 0.54 20.39 -12.27
CA ALA A 75 1.28 20.08 -13.50
C ALA A 75 0.45 20.15 -14.79
N GLY A 76 -0.87 20.40 -14.71
CA GLY A 76 -1.76 20.45 -15.87
C GLY A 76 -1.97 19.11 -16.59
N ILE A 77 -1.73 17.98 -15.91
CA ILE A 77 -1.88 16.63 -16.45
C ILE A 77 -3.38 16.28 -16.53
N LYS A 78 -3.82 15.71 -17.65
CA LYS A 78 -5.20 15.25 -17.87
C LYS A 78 -5.21 13.76 -18.17
N PRO A 79 -6.24 13.00 -17.73
CA PRO A 79 -6.48 11.66 -18.24
C PRO A 79 -6.67 11.72 -19.76
N GLU A 80 -6.12 10.74 -20.48
CA GLU A 80 -6.41 10.52 -21.90
C GLU A 80 -7.90 10.24 -22.19
#